data_AF-A0A9P9DFY3-F1
#
_entry.id   AF-A0A9P9DFY3-F1
#
_cell.length_a   1.000
_cell.length_b   1.000
_cell.length_c   1.000
_cell.angle_alpha   90.00
_cell.angle_beta   90.00
_cell.angle_gamma   90.00
#
_symmetry.space_group_name_H-M   'P 1'
#
loop_
_entity.id
_entity.type
_entity.pdbx_description
1 polymer ?
#
loop_
_entity_poly.entity_id
_entity_poly.type
_entity_poly.pdbx_seq_one_letter_code
_entity_poly.pdbx_strand_id
1 'polypeptide(L)'
;MNGHETVAMTILSYDSVDPDQEDHYGSTPLSMAARNGRTEIVKVLLATGQVTFDSQDHFGRTSLWWARRRGNTDTEQVLLDYAKKRGIPVCDNDEFIEVSPISNNRISRWCDICTLSILEDEVFYKCRVCNGGNFNVCLECYKIGGHCLKDNHELA
;
A
#
# COMPACT_ATOMS: atom_id res chain seq x y z
N MET A 1 -3.00 -19.94 10.48
CA MET A 1 -2.09 -19.66 9.34
C MET A 1 -1.14 -18.56 9.79
N ASN A 2 -0.03 -18.89 10.47
CA ASN A 2 0.80 -17.91 11.19
C ASN A 2 2.23 -17.77 10.62
N GLY A 3 2.50 -18.35 9.43
CA GLY A 3 3.85 -18.38 8.87
C GLY A 3 4.40 -17.00 8.50
N HIS A 4 3.55 -16.07 8.02
CA HIS A 4 4.02 -14.75 7.60
C HIS A 4 4.42 -13.85 8.77
N GLU A 5 3.78 -14.01 9.93
CA GLU A 5 4.10 -13.26 11.15
C GLU A 5 5.47 -13.69 11.71
N THR A 6 5.72 -14.99 11.79
CA THR A 6 7.01 -15.54 12.25
C THR A 6 8.15 -15.11 11.33
N VAL A 7 7.92 -15.10 10.02
CA VAL A 7 8.91 -14.61 9.04
C VAL A 7 9.15 -13.12 9.20
N ALA A 8 8.10 -12.30 9.35
CA ALA A 8 8.24 -10.86 9.58
C ALA A 8 9.05 -10.55 10.85
N MET A 9 8.73 -11.21 11.98
CA MET A 9 9.49 -11.07 13.23
C MET A 9 10.95 -11.49 13.08
N THR A 10 11.22 -12.58 12.34
CA THR A 10 12.59 -13.08 12.13
C THR A 10 13.40 -12.12 11.25
N ILE A 11 12.78 -11.53 10.22
CA ILE A 11 13.46 -10.56 9.35
C ILE A 11 13.74 -9.27 10.13
N LEU A 12 12.76 -8.77 10.89
CA LEU A 12 12.90 -7.53 11.66
C LEU A 12 13.83 -7.66 12.88
N SER A 13 14.26 -8.87 13.26
CA SER A 13 15.25 -9.05 14.32
C SER A 13 16.70 -8.90 13.86
N TYR A 14 16.94 -8.71 12.56
CA TYR A 14 18.27 -8.40 12.04
C TYR A 14 18.49 -6.89 12.02
N ASP A 15 19.52 -6.41 12.73
CA ASP A 15 19.85 -4.98 12.83
C ASP A 15 20.13 -4.29 11.48
N SER A 16 20.41 -5.06 10.43
CA SER A 16 20.65 -4.55 9.07
C SER A 16 19.37 -4.24 8.29
N VAL A 17 18.20 -4.60 8.81
CA VAL A 17 16.91 -4.39 8.12
C VAL A 17 16.35 -3.04 8.50
N ASP A 18 16.22 -2.16 7.52
CA ASP A 18 15.49 -0.91 7.66
C ASP A 18 13.97 -1.19 7.59
N PRO A 19 13.21 -0.97 8.68
CA PRO A 19 11.78 -1.24 8.71
C PRO A 19 10.94 -0.23 7.91
N ASP A 20 11.54 0.87 7.46
CA ASP A 20 10.92 1.89 6.60
C ASP A 20 11.41 1.83 5.15
N GLN A 21 12.19 0.80 4.76
CA GLN A 21 12.68 0.66 3.40
C GLN A 21 11.55 0.74 2.36
N GLU A 22 11.63 1.75 1.50
CA GLU A 22 10.62 2.03 0.49
C GLU A 22 10.79 1.17 -0.77
N ASP A 23 9.66 0.83 -1.41
CA ASP A 23 9.64 0.33 -2.78
C ASP A 23 9.77 1.46 -3.82
N HIS A 24 9.69 1.12 -5.12
CA HIS A 24 9.81 2.09 -6.21
C HIS A 24 8.77 3.24 -6.16
N TYR A 25 7.66 3.03 -5.47
CA TYR A 25 6.56 3.98 -5.34
C TYR A 25 6.50 4.65 -3.98
N GLY A 26 7.50 4.46 -3.11
CA GLY A 26 7.52 5.01 -1.76
C GLY A 26 6.70 4.19 -0.75
N SER A 27 6.25 2.97 -1.10
CA SER A 27 5.49 2.15 -0.17
C SER A 27 6.43 1.55 0.89
N THR A 28 6.17 1.83 2.16
CA THR A 28 6.85 1.20 3.29
C THR A 28 6.23 -0.16 3.65
N PRO A 29 6.94 -1.03 4.40
CA PRO A 29 6.36 -2.28 4.90
C PRO A 29 5.05 -2.07 5.68
N LEU A 30 4.95 -0.97 6.44
CA LEU A 30 3.75 -0.61 7.21
C LEU A 30 2.57 -0.29 6.27
N SER A 31 2.77 0.53 5.23
CA SER A 31 1.70 0.89 4.30
C SER A 31 1.26 -0.31 3.44
N MET A 32 2.20 -1.18 3.04
CA MET A 32 1.89 -2.42 2.34
C MET A 32 1.07 -3.41 3.19
N ALA A 33 1.41 -3.56 4.48
CA ALA A 33 0.67 -4.39 5.40
C ALA A 33 -0.76 -3.85 5.63
N ALA A 34 -0.90 -2.54 5.79
CA ALA A 34 -2.19 -1.86 5.94
C ALA A 34 -3.08 -2.00 4.70
N ARG A 35 -2.51 -1.80 3.50
CA ARG A 35 -3.18 -1.99 2.21
C ARG A 35 -3.74 -3.41 2.05
N ASN A 36 -3.05 -4.41 2.57
CA ASN A 36 -3.45 -5.82 2.42
C ASN A 36 -4.23 -6.37 3.62
N GLY A 37 -4.61 -5.53 4.59
CA GLY A 37 -5.39 -5.94 5.77
C GLY A 37 -4.64 -6.93 6.65
N ARG A 38 -3.30 -6.87 6.65
CA ARG A 38 -2.44 -7.77 7.42
C ARG A 38 -2.27 -7.23 8.84
N THR A 39 -3.37 -7.16 9.59
CA THR A 39 -3.45 -6.54 10.92
C THR A 39 -2.36 -7.01 11.87
N GLU A 40 -2.05 -8.31 11.91
CA GLU A 40 -0.98 -8.82 12.80
C GLU A 40 0.43 -8.36 12.38
N ILE A 41 0.71 -8.26 11.08
CA ILE A 41 1.98 -7.71 10.59
C ILE A 41 2.09 -6.23 10.95
N VAL A 42 0.99 -5.47 10.84
CA VAL A 42 0.94 -4.07 11.29
C VAL A 42 1.27 -3.96 12.77
N LYS A 43 0.67 -4.80 13.64
CA LYS A 43 0.97 -4.81 15.07
C LYS A 43 2.45 -5.11 15.34
N VAL A 44 3.03 -6.11 14.66
CA VAL A 44 4.46 -6.46 14.79
C VAL A 44 5.34 -5.27 14.41
N LEU A 45 5.10 -4.65 13.26
CA LEU A 45 5.86 -3.49 12.77
C LEU A 45 5.79 -2.32 13.76
N LEU A 46 4.59 -1.97 14.24
CA LEU A 46 4.41 -0.90 15.22
C LEU A 46 5.06 -1.22 16.57
N ALA A 47 5.07 -2.49 17.00
CA ALA A 47 5.68 -2.92 18.25
C ALA A 47 7.20 -2.79 18.24
N THR A 48 7.85 -2.79 17.07
CA THR A 48 9.30 -2.50 16.97
C THR A 48 9.64 -1.09 17.45
N GLY A 49 8.69 -0.15 17.35
CA GLY A 49 8.89 1.26 17.67
C GLY A 49 9.85 2.01 16.72
N GLN A 50 10.33 1.36 15.66
CA GLN A 50 11.31 1.91 14.72
C GLN A 50 10.67 2.45 13.45
N VAL A 51 9.42 2.05 13.14
CA VAL A 51 8.70 2.50 11.94
C VAL A 51 8.23 3.94 12.06
N THR A 52 8.36 4.68 10.96
CA THR A 52 7.77 6.01 10.78
C THR A 52 6.30 5.86 10.43
N PHE A 53 5.43 6.30 11.35
CA PHE A 53 3.99 6.03 11.27
C PHE A 53 3.28 6.75 10.12
N ASP A 54 3.65 8.01 9.90
CA ASP A 54 3.03 8.96 8.98
C ASP A 54 3.76 9.06 7.63
N SER A 55 4.69 8.12 7.34
CA SER A 55 5.33 8.04 6.03
C SER A 55 4.30 7.99 4.91
N GLN A 56 4.56 8.80 3.90
CA GLN A 56 3.73 8.92 2.70
C GLN A 56 4.47 8.31 1.52
N ASP A 57 3.73 7.55 0.70
CA ASP A 57 4.26 7.12 -0.58
C ASP A 57 4.40 8.30 -1.56
N HIS A 58 4.96 8.07 -2.76
CA HIS A 58 5.18 9.13 -3.75
C HIS A 58 3.90 9.83 -4.24
N PHE A 59 2.73 9.36 -3.80
CA PHE A 59 1.42 9.90 -4.12
C PHE A 59 0.73 10.52 -2.88
N GLY A 60 1.45 10.70 -1.77
CA GLY A 60 0.94 11.33 -0.55
C GLY A 60 0.06 10.42 0.31
N ARG A 61 0.10 9.10 0.11
CA ARG A 61 -0.80 8.15 0.80
C ARG A 61 -0.10 7.52 2.00
N THR A 62 -0.74 7.56 3.16
CA THR A 62 -0.23 6.97 4.41
C THR A 62 -0.66 5.51 4.57
N SER A 63 -0.13 4.83 5.59
CA SER A 63 -0.63 3.50 6.00
C SER A 63 -2.12 3.51 6.37
N LEU A 64 -2.61 4.56 7.03
CA LEU A 64 -4.02 4.70 7.39
C LEU A 64 -4.91 4.93 6.17
N TRP A 65 -4.46 5.76 5.21
CA TRP A 65 -5.13 5.95 3.93
C TRP A 65 -5.43 4.60 3.26
N TRP A 66 -4.41 3.73 3.20
CA TRP A 66 -4.51 2.42 2.58
C TRP A 66 -5.46 1.48 3.31
N ALA A 67 -5.45 1.47 4.64
CA ALA A 67 -6.38 0.68 5.44
C ALA A 67 -7.84 1.06 5.14
N ARG A 68 -8.13 2.37 5.11
CA ARG A 68 -9.46 2.92 4.79
C ARG A 68 -9.89 2.64 3.35
N ARG A 69 -9.02 2.93 2.37
CA ARG A 69 -9.29 2.70 0.93
C ARG A 69 -9.65 1.25 0.61
N ARG A 70 -9.19 0.30 1.44
CA ARG A 70 -9.40 -1.14 1.29
C ARG A 70 -10.51 -1.69 2.17
N GLY A 71 -11.11 -0.85 3.02
CA GLY A 71 -12.13 -1.26 3.98
C GLY A 71 -11.60 -2.18 5.08
N ASN A 72 -10.30 -2.13 5.39
CA ASN A 72 -9.66 -2.98 6.39
C ASN A 72 -9.87 -2.40 7.80
N THR A 73 -11.10 -2.45 8.30
CA THR A 73 -11.52 -1.79 9.56
C THR A 73 -10.67 -2.20 10.77
N ASP A 74 -10.27 -3.47 10.88
CA ASP A 74 -9.43 -3.95 11.98
C ASP A 74 -8.04 -3.32 11.95
N THR A 75 -7.47 -3.18 10.74
CA THR A 75 -6.16 -2.56 10.56
C THR A 75 -6.23 -1.05 10.80
N GLU A 76 -7.29 -0.40 10.31
CA GLU A 76 -7.58 1.00 10.60
C GLU A 76 -7.64 1.26 12.11
N GLN A 77 -8.41 0.45 12.85
CA GLN A 77 -8.55 0.62 14.30
C GLN A 77 -7.20 0.48 15.02
N VAL A 78 -6.36 -0.48 14.63
CA VAL A 78 -5.01 -0.65 15.21
C VAL A 78 -4.14 0.59 14.98
N LEU A 79 -4.16 1.15 13.76
CA LEU A 79 -3.39 2.34 13.42
C LEU A 79 -3.88 3.57 14.19
N LEU A 80 -5.19 3.78 14.27
CA LEU A 80 -5.79 4.88 15.03
C LEU A 80 -5.50 4.77 16.52
N ASP A 81 -5.60 3.58 17.11
CA ASP A 81 -5.28 3.34 18.51
C ASP A 81 -3.81 3.62 18.81
N TYR A 82 -2.91 3.23 17.90
CA TYR A 82 -1.48 3.50 18.03
C TYR A 82 -1.19 5.00 17.97
N ALA A 83 -1.72 5.70 16.97
CA ALA A 83 -1.57 7.15 16.83
C ALA A 83 -2.08 7.89 18.07
N LYS A 84 -3.29 7.55 18.52
CA LYS A 84 -3.91 8.12 19.73
C LYS A 84 -3.05 7.88 20.97
N LYS A 85 -2.54 6.67 21.17
CA LYS A 85 -1.69 6.32 22.32
C LYS A 85 -0.38 7.12 22.35
N ARG A 86 0.17 7.47 21.18
CA ARG A 86 1.42 8.22 21.05
C ARG A 86 1.24 9.72 20.83
N GLY A 87 0.00 10.20 20.73
CA GLY A 87 -0.30 11.60 20.43
C GLY A 87 0.15 12.02 19.02
N ILE A 88 0.22 11.09 18.08
CA ILE A 88 0.57 11.37 16.68
C ILE A 88 -0.69 11.92 16.00
N PRO A 89 -0.63 13.11 15.36
CA PRO A 89 -1.75 13.63 14.60
C PRO A 89 -2.00 12.76 13.37
N VAL A 90 -3.27 12.51 13.06
CA VAL A 90 -3.67 11.80 11.83
C VAL A 90 -3.80 12.84 10.71
N CYS A 91 -3.32 12.51 9.51
CA CYS A 91 -3.40 13.41 8.37
C CYS A 91 -4.85 13.54 7.86
N ASP A 92 -5.29 14.77 7.55
CA ASP A 92 -6.65 15.05 7.04
C ASP A 92 -6.95 14.34 5.70
N ASN A 93 -5.91 14.10 4.89
CA ASN A 93 -6.02 13.38 3.60
C ASN A 93 -6.48 11.92 3.76
N ASP A 94 -6.49 11.38 4.98
CA ASP A 94 -6.98 10.03 5.26
C ASP A 94 -8.51 9.98 5.39
N GLU A 95 -9.24 11.11 5.39
CA GLU A 95 -10.69 11.12 5.58
C GLU A 95 -11.47 10.56 4.37
N PHE A 96 -12.07 9.39 4.60
CA PHE A 96 -13.23 8.77 3.93
C PHE A 96 -13.32 8.92 2.39
N ILE A 97 -12.73 7.99 1.65
CA ILE A 97 -13.07 7.77 0.25
C ILE A 97 -14.18 6.69 0.22
N GLU A 98 -15.42 7.08 -0.13
CA GLU A 98 -16.45 6.12 -0.53
C GLU A 98 -16.01 5.43 -1.83
N VAL A 99 -15.34 4.31 -1.69
CA VAL A 99 -14.99 3.45 -2.82
C VAL A 99 -15.69 2.13 -2.65
N SER A 100 -16.56 1.85 -3.61
CA SER A 100 -17.23 0.55 -3.72
C SER A 100 -16.16 -0.56 -3.66
N PRO A 101 -16.40 -1.63 -2.87
CA PRO A 101 -15.46 -2.73 -2.77
C PRO A 101 -15.22 -3.28 -4.18
N ILE A 102 -14.02 -3.05 -4.72
CA ILE A 102 -13.67 -3.55 -6.04
C ILE A 102 -13.68 -5.07 -5.93
N SER A 103 -14.74 -5.69 -6.46
CA SER A 103 -14.91 -7.13 -6.39
C SER A 103 -13.72 -7.80 -7.08
N ASN A 104 -12.94 -8.58 -6.33
CA ASN A 104 -11.87 -9.41 -6.88
C ASN A 104 -12.48 -10.53 -7.72
N ASN A 105 -12.85 -10.24 -8.97
CA ASN A 105 -13.21 -11.27 -9.94
C ASN A 105 -11.94 -11.81 -10.62
N ARG A 106 -11.90 -13.12 -10.88
CA ARG A 106 -10.74 -13.93 -11.30
C ARG A 106 -10.15 -13.61 -12.68
N ILE A 107 -10.63 -12.56 -13.35
CA ILE A 107 -10.23 -12.15 -14.71
C ILE A 107 -9.68 -10.71 -14.71
N SER A 108 -9.77 -9.99 -13.58
CA SER A 108 -9.39 -8.58 -13.47
C SER A 108 -7.88 -8.37 -13.63
N ARG A 109 -7.52 -7.34 -14.41
CA ARG A 109 -6.16 -6.79 -14.41
C ARG A 109 -5.93 -6.15 -13.04
N TRP A 110 -4.68 -5.96 -12.65
CA TRP A 110 -4.34 -5.20 -11.46
C TRP A 110 -3.47 -4.01 -11.82
N CYS A 111 -3.59 -2.93 -11.06
CA CYS A 111 -2.68 -1.81 -11.17
C CYS A 111 -1.37 -2.18 -10.46
N ASP A 112 -0.24 -2.15 -11.15
CA ASP A 112 1.09 -2.43 -10.58
C ASP A 112 1.53 -1.35 -9.57
N ILE A 113 0.87 -0.18 -9.54
CA ILE A 113 1.15 0.90 -8.57
C ILE A 113 0.33 0.72 -7.30
N CYS A 114 -1.00 0.75 -7.40
CA CYS A 114 -1.88 0.68 -6.22
C CYS A 114 -2.25 -0.73 -5.80
N THR A 115 -1.95 -1.76 -6.60
CA THR A 115 -2.32 -3.17 -6.39
C THR A 115 -3.82 -3.42 -6.27
N LEU A 116 -4.64 -2.46 -6.72
CA LEU A 116 -6.08 -2.62 -6.83
C LEU A 116 -6.43 -3.26 -8.17
N SER A 117 -7.51 -4.02 -8.17
CA SER A 117 -8.09 -4.59 -9.39
C SER A 117 -8.61 -3.47 -10.29
N ILE A 118 -8.39 -3.64 -11.59
CA ILE A 118 -8.90 -2.83 -12.68
C ILE A 118 -10.00 -3.65 -13.34
N LEU A 119 -11.22 -3.13 -13.36
CA LEU A 119 -12.37 -3.82 -13.94
C LEU A 119 -12.25 -3.86 -15.48
N GLU A 120 -12.92 -4.81 -16.13
CA GLU A 120 -12.78 -5.03 -17.57
C GLU A 120 -13.14 -3.80 -18.42
N ASP A 121 -14.14 -3.02 -17.97
CA ASP A 121 -14.63 -1.83 -18.66
C ASP A 121 -13.93 -0.52 -18.23
N GLU A 122 -12.94 -0.60 -17.33
CA GLU A 122 -12.20 0.57 -16.86
C GLU A 122 -11.03 0.92 -17.78
N VAL A 123 -10.83 2.22 -17.96
CA VAL A 123 -9.64 2.75 -18.62
C VAL A 123 -8.41 2.43 -17.78
N PHE A 124 -7.40 1.85 -18.42
CA PHE A 124 -6.08 1.66 -17.84
C PHE A 124 -5.01 1.90 -18.90
N TYR A 125 -3.80 2.12 -18.43
CA TYR A 125 -2.65 2.33 -19.29
C TYR A 125 -1.63 1.23 -19.05
N LYS A 126 -0.94 0.83 -20.11
CA LYS A 126 -0.04 -0.30 -20.09
C LYS A 126 1.35 0.10 -20.57
N CYS A 127 2.37 -0.20 -19.78
CA CYS A 127 3.73 -0.18 -20.28
C CYS A 127 4.01 -1.50 -21.02
N ARG A 128 4.45 -1.39 -22.28
CA ARG A 128 4.74 -2.55 -23.13
C ARG A 128 6.13 -3.17 -22.86
N VAL A 129 6.94 -2.53 -22.02
CA VAL A 129 8.32 -2.92 -21.75
C VAL A 129 8.48 -3.55 -20.37
N CYS A 130 7.98 -2.89 -19.31
CA CYS A 130 8.07 -3.37 -17.93
C CYS A 130 7.28 -4.68 -17.74
N ASN A 131 7.81 -5.58 -16.90
CA ASN A 131 7.20 -6.88 -16.56
C ASN A 131 6.84 -7.73 -17.79
N GLY A 132 7.65 -7.67 -18.86
CA GLY A 132 7.35 -8.38 -20.12
C GLY A 132 6.12 -7.83 -20.83
N GLY A 133 5.84 -6.54 -20.64
CA GLY A 133 4.62 -5.91 -21.10
C GLY A 133 3.40 -6.35 -20.30
N ASN A 134 3.52 -6.51 -18.97
CA ASN A 134 2.38 -6.78 -18.08
C ASN A 134 2.27 -5.75 -16.95
N PHE A 135 2.81 -4.55 -17.17
CA PHE A 135 2.74 -3.46 -16.22
C PHE A 135 1.54 -2.57 -16.55
N ASN A 136 0.48 -2.64 -15.75
CA ASN A 136 -0.77 -1.91 -15.94
C ASN A 136 -0.93 -0.84 -14.86
N VAL A 137 -1.48 0.30 -15.23
CA VAL A 137 -1.72 1.45 -14.34
C VAL A 137 -3.19 1.83 -14.48
N CYS A 138 -3.92 1.81 -13.37
CA CYS A 138 -5.33 2.25 -13.37
C CYS A 138 -5.43 3.75 -13.67
N LEU A 139 -6.59 4.20 -14.16
CA LEU A 139 -6.85 5.61 -14.45
C LEU A 139 -6.56 6.54 -13.27
N GLU A 140 -6.87 6.12 -12.04
CA GLU A 140 -6.60 6.93 -10.84
C GLU A 140 -5.10 7.17 -10.65
N CYS A 141 -4.27 6.11 -10.68
CA CYS A 141 -2.83 6.22 -10.53
C CYS A 141 -2.20 7.01 -11.69
N TYR A 142 -2.70 6.84 -12.91
CA TYR A 142 -2.21 7.61 -14.05
C TYR A 142 -2.50 9.11 -13.91
N LYS A 143 -3.71 9.49 -13.50
CA LYS A 143 -4.13 10.90 -13.34
C LYS A 143 -3.31 11.68 -12.32
N ILE A 144 -2.78 11.00 -11.31
CA ILE A 144 -1.93 11.59 -10.27
C ILE A 144 -0.43 11.51 -10.63
N GLY A 145 -0.08 11.20 -11.88
CA GLY A 145 1.31 11.19 -12.36
C GLY A 145 2.02 9.85 -12.26
N GLY A 146 1.31 8.74 -12.01
CA GLY A 146 1.89 7.41 -11.93
C GLY A 146 2.48 6.96 -13.26
N HIS A 147 3.76 6.58 -13.22
CA HIS A 147 4.51 6.02 -14.35
C HIS A 147 5.00 4.59 -14.02
N CYS A 148 5.48 3.87 -15.04
CA CYS A 148 6.09 2.56 -14.83
C CYS A 148 7.53 2.68 -14.31
N LEU A 149 8.24 1.57 -14.18
CA LEU A 149 9.55 1.46 -13.50
C LEU A 149 10.70 2.28 -14.11
N LYS A 150 10.50 2.90 -15.29
CA LYS A 150 11.52 3.68 -16.00
C LYS A 150 10.88 4.91 -16.64
N ASP A 151 11.53 6.06 -16.51
CA ASP A 151 11.00 7.35 -16.97
C ASP A 151 10.92 7.46 -18.51
N ASN A 152 11.73 6.69 -19.23
CA ASN A 152 11.76 6.69 -20.70
C ASN A 152 10.71 5.75 -21.32
N HIS A 153 9.93 5.04 -20.52
CA HIS A 153 8.88 4.15 -21.01
C HIS A 153 7.54 4.87 -21.04
N GLU A 154 6.83 4.72 -22.14
CA GLU A 154 5.50 5.30 -22.28
C GLU A 154 4.41 4.32 -21.82
N LEU A 155 3.36 4.91 -21.23
CA LEU A 155 2.12 4.25 -20.88
C LEU A 155 1.10 4.51 -22.00
N ALA A 156 0.52 3.45 -22.55
CA ALA A 156 -0.42 3.50 -23.69
C ALA A 156 -1.70 2.72 -23.42
#